data_AF-A0A3D2Z7D2-F1
#
_entry.id   AF-A0A3D2Z7D2-F1
#
_cell.length_a   1.000
_cell.length_b   1.000
_cell.length_c   1.000
_cell.angle_alpha   90.00
_cell.angle_beta   90.00
_cell.angle_gamma   90.00
#
_symmetry.space_group_name_H-M   'P 1'
#
loop_
_entity.id
_entity.type
_entity.pdbx_description
1 polymer ?
#
loop_
_entity_poly.entity_id
_entity_poly.type
_entity_poly.pdbx_seq_one_letter_code
_entity_poly.pdbx_strand_id
1 'polypeptide(L)'
;MTKQTTRRDMIKGSVALAGLGVLGLPEWAFPALTEDQTVVRFTDLPDTIVLERTPDRRIIDIRGIDGVFTPSDQFFTTQHYGHPEIDTATYQLRVSGLVDRPLALSLADL
;
A
#
# COMPACT_ATOMS: atom_id res chain seq x y z
N MET A 1 2.78 -46.14 -10.13
CA MET A 1 2.00 -45.52 -11.21
C MET A 1 2.18 -44.01 -11.11
N THR A 2 3.08 -43.44 -11.90
CA THR A 2 3.48 -42.02 -11.80
C THR A 2 2.46 -41.19 -12.58
N LYS A 3 1.66 -40.35 -11.89
CA LYS A 3 0.74 -39.43 -12.57
C LYS A 3 1.57 -38.38 -13.32
N GLN A 4 1.47 -38.35 -14.65
CA GLN A 4 2.02 -37.25 -15.43
C GLN A 4 1.12 -36.03 -15.27
N THR A 5 1.61 -35.02 -14.54
CA THR A 5 0.97 -33.70 -14.44
C THR A 5 1.28 -32.89 -15.69
N THR A 6 0.24 -32.38 -16.36
CA THR A 6 0.44 -31.54 -17.56
C THR A 6 0.62 -30.07 -17.19
N ARG A 7 1.24 -29.27 -18.09
CA ARG A 7 1.39 -27.82 -17.89
C ARG A 7 0.06 -27.10 -17.64
N ARG A 8 -1.02 -27.57 -18.27
CA ARG A 8 -2.37 -27.02 -18.06
C ARG A 8 -2.90 -27.36 -16.66
N ASP A 9 -2.60 -28.54 -16.14
CA ASP A 9 -2.98 -28.93 -14.78
C ASP A 9 -2.21 -28.11 -13.74
N MET A 10 -0.94 -27.80 -14.01
CA MET A 10 -0.15 -26.88 -13.18
C MET A 10 -0.74 -25.46 -13.17
N ILE A 11 -1.12 -24.92 -14.33
CA ILE A 11 -1.71 -23.57 -14.42
C ILE A 11 -3.08 -23.51 -13.74
N LYS A 12 -3.92 -24.55 -13.87
CA LYS A 12 -5.20 -24.61 -13.15
C LYS A 12 -5.00 -24.71 -11.65
N GLY A 13 -3.99 -25.47 -11.20
CA GLY A 13 -3.62 -25.57 -9.79
C GLY A 13 -3.13 -24.24 -9.21
N SER A 14 -2.32 -23.48 -9.96
CA SER A 14 -1.78 -22.20 -9.48
C SER A 14 -2.84 -21.10 -9.36
N VAL A 15 -3.81 -21.03 -10.28
CA VAL A 15 -4.94 -20.08 -10.20
C VAL A 15 -5.84 -20.38 -8.99
N ALA A 16 -6.06 -21.67 -8.67
CA ALA A 16 -6.81 -22.06 -7.48
C ALA A 16 -6.09 -21.67 -6.17
N LEU A 17 -4.76 -21.77 -6.12
CA LEU A 17 -3.97 -21.36 -4.94
C LEU A 17 -4.00 -19.84 -4.71
N ALA A 18 -3.89 -19.04 -5.77
CA ALA A 18 -3.88 -17.57 -5.66
C ALA A 18 -5.22 -17.01 -5.13
N GLY A 19 -6.35 -17.65 -5.46
CA GLY A 19 -7.68 -17.25 -4.96
C GLY A 19 -7.91 -17.54 -3.47
N LEU A 20 -7.17 -18.49 -2.88
CA LEU A 20 -7.32 -18.88 -1.48
C LEU A 20 -6.75 -17.82 -0.51
N GLY A 21 -5.74 -17.04 -0.93
CA GLY A 21 -5.17 -15.95 -0.12
C GLY A 21 -6.16 -14.79 0.10
N VAL A 22 -7.10 -14.58 -0.83
CA VAL A 22 -8.16 -13.56 -0.72
C VAL A 22 -9.25 -13.96 0.30
N LEU A 23 -9.35 -15.24 0.64
CA LEU A 23 -10.42 -15.80 1.49
C LEU A 23 -10.05 -15.91 2.99
N GLY A 24 -8.89 -15.37 3.40
CA GLY A 24 -8.49 -15.32 4.82
C GLY A 24 -8.21 -16.70 5.45
N LEU A 25 -7.79 -17.68 4.65
CA LEU A 25 -7.46 -19.01 5.16
C LEU A 25 -6.18 -18.97 6.03
N PRO A 26 -6.16 -19.72 7.14
CA PRO A 26 -5.07 -19.71 8.11
C PRO A 26 -3.75 -20.24 7.53
N GLU A 27 -2.62 -19.76 8.07
CA GLU A 27 -1.26 -20.02 7.58
C GLU A 27 -0.92 -21.50 7.33
N TRP A 28 -1.48 -22.43 8.11
CA TRP A 28 -1.29 -23.87 7.92
C TRP A 28 -1.83 -24.40 6.57
N ALA A 29 -2.72 -23.66 5.91
CA ALA A 29 -3.24 -23.97 4.59
C ALA A 29 -2.32 -23.53 3.44
N PHE A 30 -1.24 -22.80 3.73
CA PHE A 30 -0.23 -22.36 2.76
C PHE A 30 1.19 -22.82 3.17
N PRO A 31 1.51 -24.11 3.07
CA PRO A 31 2.79 -24.65 3.53
C PRO A 31 4.01 -23.99 2.87
N ALA A 32 3.85 -23.49 1.63
CA ALA A 32 4.91 -22.78 0.90
C ALA A 32 5.28 -21.42 1.52
N LEU A 33 4.39 -20.81 2.32
CA LEU A 33 4.70 -19.62 3.11
C LEU A 33 5.26 -19.97 4.49
N THR A 34 5.14 -21.24 4.92
CA THR A 34 5.64 -21.74 6.21
C THR A 34 7.05 -22.34 6.15
N GLU A 35 7.64 -22.42 4.95
CA GLU A 35 9.03 -22.82 4.75
C GLU A 35 9.97 -21.74 5.31
N ASP A 36 11.16 -22.12 5.78
CA ASP A 36 12.16 -21.23 6.37
C ASP A 36 12.71 -20.22 5.35
N GLN A 37 11.95 -19.13 5.15
CA GLN A 37 12.34 -18.05 4.25
C GLN A 37 13.64 -17.42 4.75
N THR A 38 14.67 -17.45 3.92
CA THR A 38 15.90 -16.71 4.18
C THR A 38 15.71 -15.26 3.72
N VAL A 39 15.76 -14.31 4.65
CA VAL A 39 15.68 -12.88 4.32
C VAL A 39 16.90 -12.49 3.47
N VAL A 40 16.66 -12.15 2.20
CA VAL A 40 17.71 -11.64 1.32
C VAL A 40 17.82 -10.12 1.50
N ARG A 41 19.05 -9.65 1.73
CA ARG A 41 19.32 -8.22 1.90
C ARG A 41 19.26 -7.49 0.56
N PHE A 42 18.60 -6.34 0.54
CA PHE A 42 18.71 -5.36 -0.55
C PHE A 42 20.13 -4.81 -0.65
N THR A 43 20.75 -4.91 -1.82
CA THR A 43 22.14 -4.47 -2.06
C THR A 43 22.24 -3.03 -2.56
N ASP A 44 21.10 -2.44 -2.92
CA ASP A 44 20.94 -1.10 -3.47
C ASP A 44 20.39 -0.09 -2.45
N LEU A 45 19.99 -0.55 -1.27
CA LEU A 45 19.51 0.30 -0.19
C LEU A 45 20.61 0.57 0.84
N PRO A 46 20.68 1.80 1.39
CA PRO A 46 21.56 2.08 2.51
C PRO A 46 21.11 1.33 3.77
N ASP A 47 22.02 1.19 4.74
CA ASP A 47 21.72 0.52 6.00
C ASP A 47 20.65 1.26 6.79
N THR A 48 20.76 2.59 6.86
CA THR A 48 19.79 3.47 7.50
C THR A 48 19.12 4.37 6.47
N ILE A 49 17.78 4.41 6.51
CA ILE A 49 16.96 5.33 5.70
C ILE A 49 16.40 6.40 6.64
N VAL A 50 16.62 7.67 6.31
CA VAL A 50 16.10 8.80 7.08
C VAL A 50 14.65 9.05 6.67
N LEU A 51 13.73 8.84 7.61
CA LEU A 51 12.27 8.96 7.41
C LEU A 51 11.74 10.39 7.65
N GLU A 52 12.52 11.40 7.28
CA GLU A 52 12.15 12.79 7.51
C GLU A 52 11.02 13.23 6.56
N ARG A 53 10.05 13.96 7.10
CA ARG A 53 8.98 14.58 6.31
C ARG A 53 9.46 15.94 5.81
N THR A 54 10.22 15.95 4.73
CA THR A 54 10.66 17.19 4.08
C THR A 54 9.48 17.86 3.35
N PRO A 55 9.61 19.15 2.97
CA PRO A 55 8.55 19.85 2.25
C PRO A 55 8.14 19.18 0.93
N ASP A 56 9.08 18.53 0.24
CA ASP A 56 8.86 17.87 -1.05
C ASP A 56 8.44 16.40 -0.92
N ARG A 57 8.95 15.64 0.06
CA ARG A 57 8.68 14.20 0.15
C ARG A 57 8.97 13.59 1.53
N ARG A 58 8.60 12.33 1.66
CA ARG A 58 9.09 11.41 2.68
C ARG A 58 9.34 10.07 2.02
N ILE A 59 10.58 9.61 2.07
CA ILE A 59 10.93 8.25 1.68
C ILE A 59 10.69 7.31 2.87
N ILE A 60 10.39 6.04 2.59
CA ILE A 60 10.06 5.05 3.62
C ILE A 60 11.00 3.86 3.52
N ASP A 61 11.22 3.19 4.64
CA ASP A 61 11.95 1.93 4.66
C ASP A 61 10.97 0.78 4.46
N ILE A 62 10.95 0.23 3.24
CA ILE A 62 10.07 -0.88 2.89
C ILE A 62 10.37 -2.16 3.68
N ARG A 63 11.57 -2.27 4.28
CA ARG A 63 11.97 -3.41 5.11
C ARG A 63 11.20 -3.44 6.44
N GLY A 64 10.64 -2.31 6.85
CA GLY A 64 9.83 -2.16 8.07
C GLY A 64 8.33 -2.32 7.85
N ILE A 65 7.86 -2.64 6.65
CA ILE A 65 6.44 -2.86 6.38
C ILE A 65 6.05 -4.24 6.92
N ASP A 66 5.29 -4.28 8.00
CA ASP A 66 4.90 -5.48 8.73
C ASP A 66 3.38 -5.74 8.74
N GLY A 67 2.62 -4.98 7.95
CA GLY A 67 1.16 -5.11 7.88
C GLY A 67 0.54 -4.42 6.68
N VAL A 68 -0.78 -4.58 6.55
CA VAL A 68 -1.57 -4.02 5.44
C VAL A 68 -1.81 -2.52 5.56
N PHE A 69 -1.66 -1.95 6.76
CA PHE A 69 -1.83 -0.52 7.03
C PHE A 69 -0.50 0.09 7.45
N THR A 70 -0.01 1.05 6.67
CA THR A 70 1.17 1.82 7.02
C THR A 70 0.82 2.88 8.07
N PRO A 71 1.55 2.96 9.20
CA PRO A 71 1.36 4.03 10.18
C PRO A 71 1.49 5.42 9.56
N SER A 72 0.71 6.39 10.06
CA SER A 72 0.65 7.74 9.48
C SER A 72 2.01 8.49 9.50
N ASP A 73 2.86 8.20 10.48
CA ASP A 73 4.22 8.73 10.63
C ASP A 73 5.24 8.01 9.72
N GLN A 74 4.84 6.90 9.09
CA GLN A 74 5.64 6.11 8.15
C GLN A 74 5.07 6.08 6.73
N PHE A 75 4.01 6.83 6.43
CA PHE A 75 3.40 6.88 5.10
C PHE A 75 4.26 7.68 4.11
N PHE A 76 4.59 7.18 2.93
CA PHE A 76 5.40 7.96 1.98
C PHE A 76 4.65 9.23 1.52
N THR A 77 5.38 10.32 1.21
CA THR A 77 4.74 11.53 0.66
C THR A 77 5.47 12.02 -0.59
N THR A 78 4.73 12.66 -1.49
CA THR A 78 5.26 13.42 -2.62
C THR A 78 4.46 14.70 -2.77
N GLN A 79 5.14 15.82 -2.91
CA GLN A 79 4.55 17.15 -2.87
C GLN A 79 5.31 18.07 -3.80
N HIS A 80 4.58 18.75 -4.68
CA HIS A 80 5.17 19.63 -5.68
C HIS A 80 5.34 21.07 -5.17
N TYR A 81 4.58 21.46 -4.15
CA TYR A 81 4.49 22.86 -3.68
C TYR A 81 4.57 23.00 -2.15
N GLY A 82 5.12 22.01 -1.45
CA GLY A 82 5.24 22.04 0.01
C GLY A 82 3.96 21.72 0.76
N HIS A 83 3.96 22.02 2.07
CA HIS A 83 2.83 21.85 2.99
C HIS A 83 2.08 23.18 3.15
N PRO A 84 0.82 23.30 2.72
CA PRO A 84 0.05 24.49 3.01
C PRO A 84 -0.34 24.54 4.50
N GLU A 85 -0.27 25.74 5.09
CA GLU A 85 -0.93 26.02 6.35
C GLU A 85 -2.40 26.36 6.06
N ILE A 86 -3.32 25.61 6.67
CA ILE A 86 -4.76 25.74 6.43
C ILE A 86 -5.45 26.07 7.76
N ASP A 87 -6.14 27.20 7.82
CA ASP A 87 -7.11 27.48 8.87
C ASP A 87 -8.42 26.75 8.58
N THR A 88 -8.71 25.74 9.40
CA THR A 88 -9.88 24.88 9.23
C THR A 88 -11.19 25.62 9.52
N ALA A 89 -11.17 26.71 10.29
CA ALA A 89 -12.37 27.50 10.60
C ALA A 89 -12.84 28.34 9.41
N THR A 90 -11.91 28.70 8.51
CA THR A 90 -12.20 29.54 7.34
C THR A 90 -12.04 28.80 6.00
N TYR A 91 -11.59 27.54 6.02
CA TYR A 91 -11.46 26.69 4.85
C TYR A 91 -12.78 26.51 4.08
N GLN A 92 -12.69 26.57 2.74
CA GLN A 92 -13.80 26.35 1.83
C GLN A 92 -13.35 25.54 0.61
N LEU A 93 -13.95 24.36 0.40
CA LEU A 93 -13.83 23.59 -0.84
C LEU A 93 -14.81 24.13 -1.88
N ARG A 94 -14.27 24.69 -2.98
CA ARG A 94 -15.08 25.18 -4.10
C ARG A 94 -15.27 24.09 -5.15
N VAL A 95 -16.52 23.73 -5.42
CA VAL A 95 -16.90 22.83 -6.52
C VAL A 95 -17.54 23.66 -7.63
N SER A 96 -16.91 23.70 -8.79
CA SER A 96 -17.32 24.53 -9.94
C SER A 96 -16.99 23.88 -11.27
N GLY A 97 -17.42 24.45 -12.39
CA GLY A 97 -17.21 23.91 -13.74
C GLY A 97 -18.55 23.56 -14.39
N LEU A 98 -18.64 22.40 -15.04
CA LEU A 98 -19.87 21.89 -15.64
C LEU A 98 -20.76 21.21 -14.56
N VAL A 99 -21.35 22.04 -13.71
CA VAL A 99 -22.26 21.62 -12.63
C VAL A 99 -23.53 22.46 -12.67
N ASP A 100 -24.65 21.90 -12.24
CA ASP A 100 -25.94 22.63 -12.23
C ASP A 100 -25.88 23.86 -11.32
N ARG A 101 -25.26 23.72 -10.14
CA ARG A 101 -25.05 24.80 -9.17
C ARG A 101 -23.66 24.67 -8.52
N PRO A 102 -22.80 25.70 -8.61
CA PRO A 102 -21.54 25.73 -7.88
C PRO A 102 -21.74 25.67 -6.36
N LEU A 103 -20.81 25.03 -5.65
CA LEU A 103 -20.82 24.89 -4.20
C LEU A 103 -19.56 25.48 -3.56
N ALA A 104 -19.72 25.96 -2.32
CA ALA A 104 -18.63 26.25 -1.40
C ALA A 104 -18.96 25.52 -0.10
N LEU A 105 -18.13 24.54 0.26
CA LEU A 105 -18.33 23.65 1.40
C LEU A 105 -17.27 23.96 2.47
N SER A 106 -17.72 24.22 3.69
CA SER A 106 -16.81 24.26 4.85
C SER A 106 -16.30 22.86 5.17
N LEU A 107 -15.29 22.77 6.04
CA LEU A 107 -14.83 21.46 6.52
C LEU A 107 -15.93 20.69 7.27
N ALA A 108 -16.89 21.38 7.89
CA ALA A 108 -18.01 20.76 8.60
C ALA A 108 -19.12 20.25 7.67
N ASP A 109 -19.14 20.70 6.41
CA ASP A 109 -20.10 20.23 5.40
C ASP A 109 -19.64 18.94 4.70
N LEU A 110 -18.37 18.52 4.91
CA LEU A 110 -17.73 17.33 4.32
C LEU A 110 -17.79 16.13 5.26
#